data_AF-A0A2P4Q0A2-F1
#
_entry.id   AF-A0A2P4Q0A2-F1
#
_cell.length_a   1.000
_cell.length_b   1.000
_cell.length_c   1.000
_cell.angle_alpha   90.00
_cell.angle_beta   90.00
_cell.angle_gamma   90.00
#
_symmetry.space_group_name_H-M   'P 1'
#
loop_
_entity.id
_entity.type
_entity.pdbx_description
1 polymer ?
#
loop_
_entity_poly.entity_id
_entity_poly.type
_entity_poly.pdbx_seq_one_letter_code
_entity_poly.pdbx_strand_id
1 'polypeptide(L)'
;MSLVRSLPIWKTLSDPLNEDFEPPLKAALHGHILPRKMPHYRTRDSRIFLDASIDITRRVLTELNVPLRNIRDYTFEDVEFPTVECDNYYHHFLRNILSTNTITGIVQGLRPRRCFPTSSRRLKRINDLYDQNNEVFRIVFGNTDVFLHPDFSDFSLTLSSIGFNNTIDQRTFIKCAEKIEELQTDTSPPSDLRYRGFILVDYLYKNIEEFDLEAIERIPFVPIARSLDLPYSQHYNHTQILDSFRNIIIPRYKEVAWSRKCLIAEDVIPPQTILQDYPSLGKPSAPIVVVHLRFLHRTLRDEWRNNWAGAFKHNIEEIYKWLEGECLNGELNLLDYIREEDRLFLNINRDQDPFDLRNWVSADDLILNAAPEEERFVKSSLATYPNMLRSVGVREVTRPNFEINVRRHNQSNFGQSNMFRYFLDQNFPLHDVTFIMNNDRIKTSRFVLAASSEFFREEFVTGRYAGQSPPITINIRNLEPIRDIRFNSMRILLRYLYGQSIDHAIQNRQSLNGDDEEHHIVVNDSNNLVLYKDLLKMANYFVLNHLKELMELRLSYLVTRLNVQEMNRFASSSGANQLRGFCERFIETNGRL
;
A
#
# COMPACT_ATOMS: atom_id res chain seq x y z
N MET A 1 -14.23 -65.39 -61.89
CA MET A 1 -13.83 -64.75 -60.62
C MET A 1 -14.76 -65.06 -59.43
N SER A 2 -16.05 -65.40 -59.60
CA SER A 2 -16.96 -65.60 -58.44
C SER A 2 -16.62 -66.83 -57.56
N LEU A 3 -16.13 -67.93 -58.15
CA LEU A 3 -15.81 -69.16 -57.41
C LEU A 3 -14.67 -68.96 -56.40
N VAL A 4 -13.58 -68.31 -56.80
CA VAL A 4 -12.41 -68.03 -55.94
C VAL A 4 -12.79 -67.12 -54.77
N ARG A 5 -13.73 -66.20 -54.97
CA ARG A 5 -14.22 -65.30 -53.93
C ARG A 5 -14.98 -66.04 -52.81
N SER A 6 -15.64 -67.15 -53.14
CA SER A 6 -16.38 -67.98 -52.17
C SER A 6 -15.55 -69.06 -51.45
N LEU A 7 -14.33 -69.34 -51.90
CA LEU A 7 -13.50 -70.40 -51.31
C LEU A 7 -12.84 -69.94 -49.99
N PRO A 8 -12.89 -70.74 -48.90
CA PRO A 8 -12.26 -70.43 -47.62
C PRO A 8 -10.76 -70.73 -47.64
N ILE A 9 -10.02 -70.00 -48.47
CA ILE A 9 -8.57 -70.20 -48.68
C ILE A 9 -7.73 -69.01 -48.23
N TRP A 10 -8.36 -67.95 -47.74
CA TRP A 10 -7.69 -66.70 -47.36
C TRP A 10 -7.44 -66.65 -45.86
N LYS A 11 -6.18 -66.47 -45.47
CA LYS A 11 -5.77 -66.30 -44.08
C LYS A 11 -6.42 -65.05 -43.49
N THR A 12 -6.84 -65.13 -42.23
CA THR A 12 -7.38 -63.99 -41.47
C THR A 12 -6.32 -63.37 -40.58
N LEU A 13 -6.51 -62.11 -40.19
CA LEU A 13 -5.71 -61.48 -39.14
C LEU A 13 -6.14 -62.08 -37.79
N SER A 14 -5.20 -62.68 -37.06
CA SER A 14 -5.43 -63.23 -35.72
C SER A 14 -5.51 -62.12 -34.67
N ASP A 15 -6.23 -62.36 -33.57
CA ASP A 15 -6.08 -61.54 -32.35
C ASP A 15 -4.61 -61.63 -31.89
N PRO A 16 -3.86 -60.52 -31.87
CA PRO A 16 -2.46 -60.54 -31.48
C PRO A 16 -2.23 -60.98 -30.03
N LEU A 17 -3.26 -60.98 -29.19
CA LEU A 17 -3.19 -61.43 -27.80
C LEU A 17 -3.49 -62.93 -27.63
N ASN A 18 -3.77 -63.65 -28.72
CA ASN A 18 -4.11 -65.07 -28.72
C ASN A 18 -3.30 -65.81 -29.80
N GLU A 19 -2.00 -66.04 -29.51
CA GLU A 19 -1.02 -66.58 -30.47
C GLU A 19 -1.11 -68.10 -30.71
N ASP A 20 -1.94 -68.82 -29.94
CA ASP A 20 -1.95 -70.29 -29.91
C ASP A 20 -2.72 -70.97 -31.06
N PHE A 21 -3.27 -70.21 -32.02
CA PHE A 21 -4.04 -70.77 -33.14
C PHE A 21 -3.62 -70.20 -34.50
N GLU A 22 -3.37 -71.08 -35.48
CA GLU A 22 -3.33 -70.65 -36.88
C GLU A 22 -4.68 -69.99 -37.23
N PRO A 23 -4.69 -68.76 -37.76
CA PRO A 23 -5.92 -68.05 -38.05
C PRO A 23 -6.77 -68.85 -39.05
N PRO A 24 -8.10 -68.95 -38.82
CA PRO A 24 -8.97 -69.71 -39.69
C PRO A 24 -8.95 -69.13 -41.10
N LEU A 25 -8.92 -70.00 -42.11
CA LEU A 25 -9.11 -69.60 -43.50
C LEU A 25 -10.57 -69.23 -43.73
N LYS A 26 -10.82 -68.11 -44.42
CA LYS A 26 -12.15 -67.58 -44.71
C LYS A 26 -12.30 -67.21 -46.18
N ALA A 27 -13.55 -67.12 -46.63
CA ALA A 27 -13.88 -66.72 -47.98
C ALA A 27 -13.70 -65.22 -48.18
N ALA A 28 -13.14 -64.80 -49.31
CA ALA A 28 -12.96 -63.39 -49.65
C ALA A 28 -14.29 -62.63 -49.75
N LEU A 29 -15.41 -63.33 -50.01
CA LEU A 29 -16.77 -62.77 -50.04
C LEU A 29 -17.17 -62.09 -48.73
N HIS A 30 -16.71 -62.60 -47.58
CA HIS A 30 -17.10 -62.12 -46.25
C HIS A 30 -16.02 -61.27 -45.57
N GLY A 31 -14.88 -61.09 -46.24
CA GLY A 31 -13.70 -60.45 -45.66
C GLY A 31 -13.58 -58.97 -46.01
N HIS A 32 -12.82 -58.26 -45.19
CA HIS A 32 -12.32 -56.90 -45.45
C HIS A 32 -10.80 -56.93 -45.43
N ILE A 33 -10.16 -55.98 -46.11
CA ILE A 33 -8.71 -55.76 -45.98
C ILE A 33 -8.45 -54.43 -45.31
N LEU A 34 -7.41 -54.37 -44.47
CA LEU A 34 -6.92 -53.12 -43.89
C LEU A 34 -6.02 -52.36 -44.88
N PRO A 35 -5.84 -51.04 -44.73
CA PRO A 35 -4.85 -50.27 -45.49
C PRO A 35 -3.44 -50.81 -45.34
N ARG A 36 -2.57 -50.50 -46.32
CA ARG A 36 -1.17 -50.96 -46.28
C ARG A 36 -0.50 -50.46 -45.00
N LYS A 37 0.29 -51.33 -44.36
CA LYS A 37 1.06 -51.05 -43.14
C LYS A 37 0.21 -50.67 -41.92
N MET A 38 -1.12 -50.83 -41.98
CA MET A 38 -1.99 -50.63 -40.83
C MET A 38 -1.86 -51.82 -39.88
N PRO A 39 -1.42 -51.62 -38.62
CA PRO A 39 -1.38 -52.71 -37.66
C PRO A 39 -2.80 -53.17 -37.29
N HIS A 40 -2.95 -54.48 -37.18
CA HIS A 40 -4.16 -55.08 -36.64
C HIS A 40 -4.10 -55.11 -35.11
N TYR A 41 -5.21 -54.79 -34.48
CA TYR A 41 -5.46 -55.00 -33.06
C TYR A 41 -6.83 -55.68 -32.87
N ARG A 42 -7.10 -56.17 -31.66
CA ARG A 42 -8.33 -56.87 -31.27
C ARG A 42 -9.59 -56.11 -31.73
N THR A 43 -10.59 -56.84 -32.23
CA THR A 43 -11.85 -56.27 -32.73
C THR A 43 -13.08 -56.77 -31.96
N ARG A 44 -14.10 -55.91 -31.82
CA ARG A 44 -15.38 -56.16 -31.11
C ARG A 44 -16.34 -57.04 -31.90
N ASP A 45 -16.36 -56.86 -33.21
CA ASP A 45 -17.28 -57.53 -34.13
C ASP A 45 -16.71 -58.83 -34.67
N SER A 46 -17.59 -59.72 -35.14
CA SER A 46 -17.25 -60.89 -35.96
C SER A 46 -16.79 -60.54 -37.38
N ARG A 47 -16.53 -59.26 -37.68
CA ARG A 47 -16.04 -58.83 -38.99
C ARG A 47 -14.70 -59.49 -39.28
N ILE A 48 -14.63 -60.12 -40.44
CA ILE A 48 -13.47 -60.88 -40.85
C ILE A 48 -12.50 -59.95 -41.57
N PHE A 49 -11.29 -59.80 -41.02
CA PHE A 49 -10.20 -59.12 -41.70
C PHE A 49 -9.25 -60.15 -42.31
N LEU A 50 -9.03 -60.07 -43.62
CA LEU A 50 -8.13 -60.96 -44.35
C LEU A 50 -6.71 -60.42 -44.28
N ASP A 51 -5.75 -61.32 -44.12
CA ASP A 51 -4.33 -61.01 -44.13
C ASP A 51 -3.90 -60.63 -45.56
N ALA A 52 -3.70 -59.33 -45.75
CA ALA A 52 -3.23 -58.73 -46.99
C ALA A 52 -1.85 -58.06 -46.81
N SER A 53 -1.01 -58.62 -45.91
CA SER A 53 0.35 -58.14 -45.64
C SER A 53 1.29 -58.34 -46.83
N ILE A 54 1.13 -59.42 -47.59
CA ILE A 54 1.92 -59.73 -48.79
C ILE A 54 1.34 -59.02 -50.02
N ASP A 55 2.19 -58.34 -50.79
CA ASP A 55 1.78 -57.54 -51.96
C ASP A 55 1.07 -58.33 -53.07
N ILE A 56 1.44 -59.59 -53.28
CA ILE A 56 0.77 -60.47 -54.23
C ILE A 56 -0.65 -60.79 -53.73
N THR A 57 -0.78 -61.24 -52.48
CA THR A 57 -2.07 -61.52 -51.83
C THR A 57 -2.99 -60.31 -51.87
N ARG A 58 -2.47 -59.13 -51.55
CA ARG A 58 -3.24 -57.88 -51.58
C ARG A 58 -3.75 -57.54 -52.98
N ARG A 59 -2.92 -57.70 -54.02
CA ARG A 59 -3.34 -57.48 -55.42
C ARG A 59 -4.50 -58.40 -55.79
N VAL A 60 -4.38 -59.69 -55.50
CA VAL A 60 -5.44 -60.67 -55.80
C VAL A 60 -6.72 -60.35 -55.02
N LEU A 61 -6.64 -60.02 -53.72
CA LEU A 61 -7.82 -59.64 -52.92
C LEU A 61 -8.49 -58.36 -53.47
N THR A 62 -7.71 -57.41 -54.00
CA THR A 62 -8.25 -56.19 -54.62
C THR A 62 -8.97 -56.50 -55.93
N GLU A 63 -8.38 -57.34 -56.79
CA GLU A 63 -9.01 -57.81 -58.04
C GLU A 63 -10.30 -58.61 -57.79
N LEU A 64 -10.38 -59.31 -56.66
CA LEU A 64 -11.59 -60.00 -56.19
C LEU A 64 -12.66 -59.06 -55.61
N ASN A 65 -12.46 -57.74 -55.67
CA ASN A 65 -13.35 -56.72 -55.11
C ASN A 65 -13.60 -56.90 -53.60
N VAL A 66 -12.57 -57.28 -52.84
CA VAL A 66 -12.65 -57.30 -51.38
C VAL A 66 -12.62 -55.86 -50.86
N PRO A 67 -13.60 -55.44 -50.03
CA PRO A 67 -13.69 -54.07 -49.56
C PRO A 67 -12.50 -53.67 -48.69
N LEU A 68 -11.93 -52.51 -48.98
CA LEU A 68 -10.94 -51.85 -48.13
C LEU A 68 -11.65 -51.14 -46.99
N ARG A 69 -11.35 -51.50 -45.74
CA ARG A 69 -11.89 -50.78 -44.57
C ARG A 69 -11.11 -49.50 -44.35
N ASN A 70 -11.80 -48.37 -44.22
CA ASN A 70 -11.14 -47.10 -43.91
C ASN A 70 -10.60 -47.12 -42.46
N ILE A 71 -9.56 -46.33 -42.19
CA ILE A 71 -8.86 -46.35 -40.90
C ILE A 71 -9.77 -45.88 -39.76
N ARG A 72 -10.62 -44.88 -40.03
CA ARG A 72 -11.50 -44.28 -39.03
C ARG A 72 -12.53 -45.28 -38.51
N ASP A 73 -13.27 -45.92 -39.39
CA ASP A 73 -14.28 -46.91 -39.05
C ASP A 73 -13.63 -48.13 -38.41
N TYR A 74 -12.48 -48.59 -38.94
CA TYR A 74 -11.72 -49.65 -38.29
C TYR A 74 -11.39 -49.29 -36.84
N THR A 75 -10.89 -48.08 -36.61
CA THR A 75 -10.49 -47.62 -35.28
C THR A 75 -11.66 -47.49 -34.32
N PHE A 76 -12.82 -46.97 -34.74
CA PHE A 76 -13.88 -46.61 -33.81
C PHE A 76 -15.07 -47.56 -33.76
N GLU A 77 -15.34 -48.27 -34.85
CA GLU A 77 -16.43 -49.25 -34.96
C GLU A 77 -15.91 -50.65 -34.67
N ASP A 78 -14.75 -51.02 -35.24
CA ASP A 78 -14.29 -52.41 -35.22
C ASP A 78 -13.33 -52.70 -34.05
N VAL A 79 -12.40 -51.81 -33.72
CA VAL A 79 -11.38 -52.03 -32.68
C VAL A 79 -11.96 -52.03 -31.26
N GLU A 80 -11.57 -53.05 -30.49
CA GLU A 80 -11.86 -53.14 -29.06
C GLU A 80 -10.80 -52.42 -28.23
N PHE A 81 -11.04 -51.15 -27.93
CA PHE A 81 -10.14 -50.39 -27.06
C PHE A 81 -9.97 -51.07 -25.69
N PRO A 82 -8.72 -51.23 -25.20
CA PRO A 82 -8.49 -51.70 -23.84
C PRO A 82 -9.08 -50.72 -22.82
N THR A 83 -9.52 -51.27 -21.68
CA THR A 83 -10.27 -50.52 -20.67
C THR A 83 -9.44 -50.14 -19.44
N VAL A 84 -8.33 -50.85 -19.18
CA VAL A 84 -7.53 -50.70 -17.96
C VAL A 84 -6.07 -50.39 -18.29
N GLU A 85 -5.39 -51.31 -18.99
CA GLU A 85 -3.95 -51.22 -19.28
C GLU A 85 -3.65 -51.37 -20.78
N CYS A 86 -2.55 -50.74 -21.19
CA CYS A 86 -2.01 -50.75 -22.54
C CYS A 86 -1.04 -51.92 -22.71
N ASP A 87 -1.41 -52.90 -23.55
CA ASP A 87 -0.49 -53.93 -24.02
C ASP A 87 0.40 -53.42 -25.18
N ASN A 88 1.44 -54.19 -25.53
CA ASN A 88 2.41 -53.77 -26.56
C ASN A 88 1.77 -53.66 -27.97
N TYR A 89 0.76 -54.47 -28.28
CA TYR A 89 0.08 -54.44 -29.58
C TYR A 89 -0.84 -53.23 -29.68
N TYR A 90 -1.57 -52.90 -28.60
CA TYR A 90 -2.36 -51.67 -28.53
C TYR A 90 -1.46 -50.43 -28.60
N HIS A 91 -0.33 -50.44 -27.90
CA HIS A 91 0.66 -49.37 -27.97
C HIS A 91 1.10 -49.13 -29.42
N HIS A 92 1.51 -50.19 -30.11
CA HIS A 92 1.93 -50.10 -31.52
C HIS A 92 0.79 -49.63 -32.43
N PHE A 93 -0.43 -50.14 -32.21
CA PHE A 93 -1.63 -49.70 -32.92
C PHE A 93 -1.88 -48.20 -32.76
N LEU A 94 -1.94 -47.71 -31.52
CA LEU A 94 -2.19 -46.30 -31.22
C LEU A 94 -1.12 -45.38 -31.83
N ARG A 95 0.16 -45.79 -31.75
CA ARG A 95 1.26 -45.03 -32.35
C ARG A 95 1.09 -44.88 -33.87
N ASN A 96 0.76 -45.96 -34.57
CA ASN A 96 0.51 -45.92 -36.02
C ASN A 96 -0.72 -45.08 -36.39
N ILE A 97 -1.78 -45.17 -35.58
CA ILE A 97 -2.98 -44.34 -35.73
C ILE A 97 -2.66 -42.84 -35.60
N LEU A 98 -1.79 -42.47 -34.66
CA LEU A 98 -1.37 -41.09 -34.49
C LEU A 98 -0.41 -40.64 -35.60
N SER A 99 0.45 -41.53 -36.11
CA SER A 99 1.31 -41.27 -37.27
C SER A 99 0.54 -41.07 -38.58
N THR A 100 -0.70 -41.55 -38.67
CA THR A 100 -1.59 -41.32 -39.82
C THR A 100 -2.38 -40.00 -39.71
N ASN A 101 -1.77 -38.98 -39.08
CA ASN A 101 -2.31 -37.65 -38.75
C ASN A 101 -3.00 -36.88 -39.90
N THR A 102 -2.85 -37.33 -41.14
CA THR A 102 -3.49 -36.78 -42.34
C THR A 102 -4.98 -37.16 -42.46
N ILE A 103 -5.47 -38.13 -41.68
CA ILE A 103 -6.85 -38.60 -41.76
C ILE A 103 -7.75 -37.79 -40.82
N THR A 104 -8.57 -36.95 -41.43
CA THR A 104 -9.42 -35.97 -40.74
C THR A 104 -10.38 -36.66 -39.75
N GLY A 105 -10.29 -36.26 -38.49
CA GLY A 105 -11.24 -36.63 -37.43
C GLY A 105 -10.92 -37.90 -36.64
N ILE A 106 -9.81 -38.61 -36.92
CA ILE A 106 -9.34 -39.69 -36.03
C ILE A 106 -8.89 -39.12 -34.68
N VAL A 107 -7.98 -38.15 -34.69
CA VAL A 107 -7.47 -37.54 -33.45
C VAL A 107 -8.62 -36.96 -32.61
N GLN A 108 -9.58 -36.27 -33.25
CA GLN A 108 -10.77 -35.74 -32.57
C GLN A 108 -11.68 -36.84 -31.99
N GLY A 109 -11.81 -37.99 -32.68
CA GLY A 109 -12.56 -39.13 -32.17
C GLY A 109 -11.93 -39.84 -30.96
N LEU A 110 -10.62 -39.65 -30.74
CA LEU A 110 -9.91 -40.17 -29.56
C LEU A 110 -10.10 -39.28 -28.32
N ARG A 111 -10.42 -37.99 -28.49
CA ARG A 111 -10.57 -37.01 -27.40
C ARG A 111 -11.40 -37.49 -26.19
N PRO A 112 -12.63 -38.03 -26.36
CA PRO A 112 -13.45 -38.44 -25.20
C PRO A 112 -13.02 -39.79 -24.59
N ARG A 113 -12.12 -40.54 -25.24
CA ARG A 113 -11.80 -41.92 -24.88
C ARG A 113 -10.67 -42.00 -23.84
N ARG A 114 -10.77 -42.99 -22.94
CA ARG A 114 -9.69 -43.38 -22.02
C ARG A 114 -8.79 -44.37 -22.75
N CYS A 115 -7.91 -43.85 -23.60
CA CYS A 115 -7.20 -44.67 -24.57
C CYS A 115 -5.72 -44.30 -24.70
N PHE A 116 -5.24 -43.31 -23.95
CA PHE A 116 -3.85 -42.87 -23.97
C PHE A 116 -3.10 -43.45 -22.78
N PRO A 117 -1.96 -44.13 -22.99
CA PRO A 117 -1.20 -44.75 -21.92
C PRO A 117 -0.38 -43.73 -21.14
N THR A 118 -0.30 -43.93 -19.84
CA THR A 118 0.72 -43.32 -18.97
C THR A 118 2.01 -44.13 -18.97
N SER A 119 3.06 -43.64 -18.33
CA SER A 119 4.30 -44.40 -18.13
C SER A 119 4.10 -45.71 -17.36
N SER A 120 3.05 -45.84 -16.54
CA SER A 120 2.67 -47.10 -15.88
C SER A 120 1.76 -47.99 -16.74
N ARG A 121 1.55 -47.63 -18.01
CA ARG A 121 0.66 -48.28 -18.99
C ARG A 121 -0.83 -48.21 -18.67
N ARG A 122 -1.24 -47.48 -17.63
CA ARG A 122 -2.66 -47.22 -17.36
C ARG A 122 -3.24 -46.27 -18.40
N LEU A 123 -4.52 -46.44 -18.71
CA LEU A 123 -5.18 -45.66 -19.76
C LEU A 123 -5.96 -44.48 -19.18
N LYS A 124 -5.69 -43.29 -19.68
CA LYS A 124 -6.38 -42.05 -19.31
C LYS A 124 -6.93 -41.31 -20.53
N ARG A 125 -7.79 -40.33 -20.27
CA ARG A 125 -8.20 -39.37 -21.31
C ARG A 125 -7.05 -38.40 -21.55
N ILE A 126 -6.97 -37.89 -22.78
CA ILE A 126 -5.87 -37.02 -23.16
C ILE A 126 -5.80 -35.72 -22.35
N ASN A 127 -6.95 -35.18 -21.93
CA ASN A 127 -7.06 -33.96 -21.15
C ASN A 127 -6.72 -34.12 -19.66
N ASP A 128 -6.54 -35.37 -19.21
CA ASP A 128 -6.09 -35.73 -17.86
C ASP A 128 -4.57 -36.02 -17.85
N LEU A 129 -3.90 -35.91 -19.00
CA LEU A 129 -2.49 -36.17 -19.17
C LEU A 129 -1.68 -34.89 -19.35
N TYR A 130 -0.44 -34.92 -18.88
CA TYR A 130 0.52 -33.82 -18.92
C TYR A 130 1.80 -34.23 -19.65
N ASP A 131 2.46 -33.25 -20.25
CA ASP A 131 3.77 -33.43 -20.90
C ASP A 131 4.88 -33.49 -19.83
N GLN A 132 5.61 -34.60 -19.80
CA GLN A 132 6.72 -34.83 -18.87
C GLN A 132 7.93 -33.92 -19.17
N ASN A 133 8.03 -33.37 -20.37
CA ASN A 133 9.10 -32.46 -20.76
C ASN A 133 8.88 -31.04 -20.21
N ASN A 134 7.64 -30.69 -19.84
CA ASN A 134 7.36 -29.43 -19.17
C ASN A 134 7.84 -29.51 -17.71
N GLU A 135 8.78 -28.65 -17.35
CA GLU A 135 9.43 -28.66 -16.04
C GLU A 135 8.45 -28.48 -14.88
N VAL A 136 7.50 -27.54 -14.99
CA VAL A 136 6.52 -27.27 -13.93
C VAL A 136 5.61 -28.48 -13.74
N PHE A 137 5.09 -29.06 -14.83
CA PHE A 137 4.26 -30.27 -14.71
C PHE A 137 5.05 -31.42 -14.08
N ARG A 138 6.29 -31.65 -14.53
CA ARG A 138 7.16 -32.69 -13.99
C ARG A 138 7.38 -32.52 -12.49
N ILE A 139 7.62 -31.31 -12.01
CA ILE A 139 7.88 -31.04 -10.59
C ILE A 139 6.61 -31.13 -9.76
N VAL A 140 5.51 -30.49 -10.20
CA VAL A 140 4.24 -30.47 -9.46
C VAL A 140 3.61 -31.86 -9.40
N PHE A 141 3.65 -32.63 -10.49
CA PHE A 141 3.00 -33.94 -10.60
C PHE A 141 3.96 -35.13 -10.47
N GLY A 142 5.24 -34.94 -10.13
CA GLY A 142 6.33 -35.94 -10.27
C GLY A 142 6.12 -37.33 -9.67
N ASN A 143 5.19 -37.49 -8.73
CA ASN A 143 4.84 -38.77 -8.09
C ASN A 143 3.45 -39.30 -8.48
N THR A 144 2.87 -38.77 -9.54
CA THR A 144 1.51 -39.11 -9.97
C THR A 144 1.50 -39.72 -11.36
N ASP A 145 0.59 -40.65 -11.57
CA ASP A 145 0.43 -41.36 -12.84
C ASP A 145 -0.38 -40.52 -13.84
N VAL A 146 0.09 -39.32 -14.17
CA VAL A 146 -0.62 -38.35 -15.04
C VAL A 146 0.20 -37.93 -16.26
N PHE A 147 1.39 -38.48 -16.45
CA PHE A 147 2.21 -38.18 -17.62
C PHE A 147 1.89 -39.10 -18.77
N LEU A 148 1.81 -38.55 -19.98
CA LEU A 148 1.70 -39.34 -21.21
C LEU A 148 2.94 -40.21 -21.37
N HIS A 149 2.76 -41.46 -21.82
CA HIS A 149 3.88 -42.38 -22.03
C HIS A 149 4.90 -41.78 -23.02
N PRO A 150 6.22 -41.85 -22.75
CA PRO A 150 7.26 -41.15 -23.52
C PRO A 150 7.25 -41.40 -25.03
N ASP A 151 6.94 -42.63 -25.45
CA ASP A 151 6.83 -43.00 -26.88
C ASP A 151 5.79 -42.21 -27.69
N PHE A 152 4.90 -41.45 -27.01
CA PHE A 152 3.92 -40.58 -27.66
C PHE A 152 4.30 -39.10 -27.65
N SER A 153 5.48 -38.74 -27.14
CA SER A 153 5.95 -37.35 -27.05
C SER A 153 6.05 -36.66 -28.41
N ASP A 154 6.41 -37.42 -29.46
CA ASP A 154 6.47 -36.94 -30.85
C ASP A 154 5.12 -36.40 -31.36
N PHE A 155 4.02 -36.82 -30.74
CA PHE A 155 2.67 -36.38 -31.10
C PHE A 155 2.16 -35.22 -30.23
N SER A 156 2.98 -34.62 -29.37
CA SER A 156 2.57 -33.57 -28.42
C SER A 156 1.74 -32.45 -29.06
N LEU A 157 2.21 -31.89 -30.20
CA LEU A 157 1.46 -30.86 -30.94
C LEU A 157 0.11 -31.35 -31.48
N THR A 158 0.07 -32.58 -32.00
CA THR A 158 -1.17 -33.18 -32.52
C THR A 158 -2.17 -33.43 -31.40
N LEU A 159 -1.69 -33.92 -30.25
CA LEU A 159 -2.51 -34.22 -29.09
C LEU A 159 -2.96 -32.95 -28.35
N SER A 160 -2.17 -31.87 -28.42
CA SER A 160 -2.56 -30.55 -27.88
C SER A 160 -3.86 -30.05 -28.52
N SER A 161 -4.07 -30.31 -29.82
CA SER A 161 -5.33 -29.96 -30.53
C SER A 161 -6.60 -30.63 -29.99
N ILE A 162 -6.46 -31.66 -29.17
CA ILE A 162 -7.57 -32.36 -28.49
C ILE A 162 -7.54 -32.20 -26.97
N GLY A 163 -6.68 -31.33 -26.44
CA GLY A 163 -6.67 -30.94 -25.04
C GLY A 163 -5.58 -31.58 -24.18
N PHE A 164 -4.55 -32.18 -24.77
CA PHE A 164 -3.33 -32.57 -24.05
C PHE A 164 -2.67 -31.36 -23.39
N ASN A 165 -2.27 -31.48 -22.12
CA ASN A 165 -1.66 -30.39 -21.38
C ASN A 165 -0.15 -30.38 -21.62
N ASN A 166 0.31 -29.71 -22.69
CA ASN A 166 1.73 -29.60 -23.05
C ASN A 166 2.34 -28.22 -22.73
N THR A 167 1.52 -27.17 -22.65
CA THR A 167 1.91 -25.82 -22.25
C THR A 167 1.16 -25.41 -20.98
N ILE A 168 1.68 -24.40 -20.28
CA ILE A 168 1.00 -23.80 -19.13
C ILE A 168 0.17 -22.63 -19.65
N ASP A 169 -1.13 -22.73 -19.45
CA ASP A 169 -2.15 -21.71 -19.66
C ASP A 169 -2.90 -21.47 -18.33
N GLN A 170 -3.81 -20.51 -18.27
CA GLN A 170 -4.59 -20.23 -17.05
C GLN A 170 -5.19 -21.50 -16.42
N ARG A 171 -5.78 -22.36 -17.24
CA ARG A 171 -6.49 -23.57 -16.79
C ARG A 171 -5.50 -24.58 -16.17
N THR A 172 -4.40 -24.85 -16.84
CA THR A 172 -3.39 -25.81 -16.38
C THR A 172 -2.57 -25.27 -15.22
N PHE A 173 -2.34 -23.95 -15.16
CA PHE A 173 -1.76 -23.29 -14.00
C PHE A 173 -2.63 -23.49 -12.75
N ILE A 174 -3.94 -23.22 -12.85
CA ILE A 174 -4.90 -23.47 -11.76
C ILE A 174 -4.83 -24.92 -11.30
N LYS A 175 -4.83 -25.90 -12.23
CA LYS A 175 -4.71 -27.32 -11.87
C LYS A 175 -3.40 -27.65 -11.15
N CYS A 176 -2.29 -27.00 -11.52
CA CYS A 176 -1.03 -27.15 -10.79
C CYS A 176 -1.13 -26.59 -9.38
N ALA A 177 -1.72 -25.40 -9.21
CA ALA A 177 -1.92 -24.77 -7.90
C ALA A 177 -2.85 -25.61 -7.00
N GLU A 178 -3.99 -26.07 -7.54
CA GLU A 178 -4.93 -26.97 -6.85
C GLU A 178 -4.26 -28.28 -6.45
N LYS A 179 -3.37 -28.83 -7.29
CA LYS A 179 -2.64 -30.04 -6.93
C LYS A 179 -1.68 -29.80 -5.76
N ILE A 180 -1.01 -28.65 -5.73
CA ILE A 180 -0.14 -28.28 -4.61
C ILE A 180 -0.96 -28.13 -3.31
N GLU A 181 -2.13 -27.49 -3.38
CA GLU A 181 -3.07 -27.39 -2.26
C GLU A 181 -3.50 -28.78 -1.77
N GLU A 182 -3.93 -29.67 -2.67
CA GLU A 182 -4.31 -31.05 -2.36
C GLU A 182 -3.17 -31.78 -1.61
N LEU A 183 -1.94 -31.66 -2.11
CA LEU A 183 -0.75 -32.28 -1.51
C LEU A 183 -0.40 -31.68 -0.13
N GLN A 184 -0.68 -30.40 0.10
CA GLN A 184 -0.47 -29.78 1.42
C GLN A 184 -1.44 -30.34 2.47
N THR A 185 -2.66 -30.67 2.06
CA THR A 185 -3.69 -31.23 2.96
C THR A 185 -3.57 -32.73 3.19
N ASP A 186 -2.65 -33.41 2.50
CA ASP A 186 -2.44 -34.84 2.65
C ASP A 186 -1.91 -35.18 4.06
N THR A 187 -2.18 -36.40 4.54
CA THR A 187 -1.72 -36.88 5.86
C THR A 187 -0.19 -36.97 5.92
N SER A 188 0.46 -37.19 4.77
CA SER A 188 1.90 -37.20 4.62
C SER A 188 2.32 -36.38 3.39
N PRO A 189 2.38 -35.04 3.51
CA PRO A 189 2.76 -34.17 2.41
C PRO A 189 4.16 -34.51 1.87
N PRO A 190 4.40 -34.39 0.56
CA PRO A 190 5.72 -34.61 -0.02
C PRO A 190 6.79 -33.69 0.60
N SER A 191 8.00 -34.22 0.83
CA SER A 191 9.10 -33.44 1.43
C SER A 191 9.56 -32.25 0.58
N ASP A 192 9.28 -32.29 -0.73
CA ASP A 192 9.58 -31.26 -1.72
C ASP A 192 8.42 -30.29 -1.96
N LEU A 193 7.31 -30.35 -1.19
CA LEU A 193 6.12 -29.53 -1.40
C LEU A 193 6.42 -28.02 -1.48
N ARG A 194 7.31 -27.51 -0.63
CA ARG A 194 7.74 -26.11 -0.67
C ARG A 194 8.39 -25.74 -2.02
N TYR A 195 9.21 -26.65 -2.56
CA TYR A 195 9.90 -26.44 -3.84
C TYR A 195 8.92 -26.45 -5.00
N ARG A 196 7.85 -27.27 -4.94
CA ARG A 196 6.76 -27.22 -5.93
C ARG A 196 6.06 -25.86 -5.95
N GLY A 197 5.77 -25.31 -4.77
CA GLY A 197 5.24 -23.94 -4.64
C GLY A 197 6.19 -22.88 -5.21
N PHE A 198 7.49 -22.97 -4.89
CA PHE A 198 8.52 -22.08 -5.42
C PHE A 198 8.53 -22.06 -6.96
N ILE A 199 8.58 -23.23 -7.61
CA ILE A 199 8.64 -23.34 -9.07
C ILE A 199 7.40 -22.74 -9.73
N LEU A 200 6.22 -22.95 -9.15
CA LEU A 200 4.99 -22.40 -9.69
C LEU A 200 4.92 -20.87 -9.56
N VAL A 201 5.39 -20.32 -8.43
CA VAL A 201 5.48 -18.86 -8.23
C VAL A 201 6.52 -18.22 -9.15
N ASP A 202 7.70 -18.83 -9.30
CA ASP A 202 8.74 -18.37 -10.23
C ASP A 202 8.23 -18.35 -11.68
N TYR A 203 7.50 -19.39 -12.09
CA TYR A 203 6.85 -19.42 -13.40
C TYR A 203 5.79 -18.31 -13.55
N LEU A 204 4.95 -18.10 -12.52
CA LEU A 204 3.94 -17.03 -12.52
C LEU A 204 4.60 -15.67 -12.72
N TYR A 205 5.63 -15.34 -11.95
CA TYR A 205 6.29 -14.04 -12.03
C TYR A 205 6.93 -13.77 -13.39
N LYS A 206 7.50 -14.80 -14.04
CA LYS A 206 8.08 -14.68 -15.38
C LYS A 206 7.05 -14.44 -16.49
N ASN A 207 5.79 -14.80 -16.26
CA ASN A 207 4.73 -14.80 -17.27
C ASN A 207 3.43 -14.14 -16.73
N ILE A 208 3.54 -13.23 -15.76
CA ILE A 208 2.40 -12.80 -14.93
C ILE A 208 1.28 -12.13 -15.76
N GLU A 209 1.66 -11.47 -16.86
CA GLU A 209 0.74 -10.82 -17.80
C GLU A 209 -0.20 -11.80 -18.52
N GLU A 210 0.15 -13.09 -18.57
CA GLU A 210 -0.65 -14.13 -19.21
C GLU A 210 -1.75 -14.70 -18.28
N PHE A 211 -1.76 -14.30 -17.00
CA PHE A 211 -2.62 -14.90 -15.98
C PHE A 211 -3.59 -13.90 -15.36
N ASP A 212 -4.82 -14.38 -15.13
CA ASP A 212 -5.78 -13.71 -14.27
C ASP A 212 -5.46 -14.02 -12.80
N LEU A 213 -4.94 -13.01 -12.09
CA LEU A 213 -4.56 -13.12 -10.69
C LEU A 213 -5.76 -13.33 -9.76
N GLU A 214 -6.95 -12.80 -10.09
CA GLU A 214 -8.15 -12.97 -9.27
C GLU A 214 -8.60 -14.43 -9.22
N ALA A 215 -8.37 -15.17 -10.30
CA ALA A 215 -8.69 -16.60 -10.37
C ALA A 215 -7.75 -17.48 -9.54
N ILE A 216 -6.54 -17.01 -9.19
CA ILE A 216 -5.52 -17.79 -8.48
C ILE A 216 -5.21 -17.27 -7.07
N GLU A 217 -5.59 -16.04 -6.72
CA GLU A 217 -5.17 -15.37 -5.48
C GLU A 217 -5.57 -16.13 -4.19
N ARG A 218 -6.55 -17.03 -4.28
CA ARG A 218 -7.12 -17.78 -3.14
C ARG A 218 -6.51 -19.17 -2.98
N ILE A 219 -5.78 -19.67 -3.98
CA ILE A 219 -5.23 -21.02 -3.95
C ILE A 219 -3.93 -21.00 -3.15
N PRO A 220 -3.75 -21.86 -2.13
CA PRO A 220 -2.58 -21.85 -1.27
C PRO A 220 -1.42 -22.62 -1.88
N PHE A 221 -0.64 -21.95 -2.74
CA PHE A 221 0.57 -22.52 -3.36
C PHE A 221 1.84 -21.70 -3.11
N VAL A 222 1.74 -20.52 -2.49
CA VAL A 222 2.85 -19.58 -2.33
C VAL A 222 3.65 -19.92 -1.06
N PRO A 223 4.97 -20.15 -1.16
CA PRO A 223 5.80 -20.40 0.01
C PRO A 223 5.80 -19.25 1.03
N ILE A 224 5.61 -19.59 2.31
CA ILE A 224 5.66 -18.62 3.41
C ILE A 224 6.93 -18.79 4.25
N ALA A 225 7.32 -17.72 4.94
CA ALA A 225 8.43 -17.75 5.88
C ALA A 225 8.15 -18.77 6.99
N ARG A 226 9.14 -19.62 7.29
CA ARG A 226 9.02 -20.68 8.31
C ARG A 226 8.90 -20.13 9.73
N SER A 227 9.61 -19.05 9.99
CA SER A 227 9.66 -18.40 11.29
C SER A 227 10.08 -16.95 11.11
N LEU A 228 9.71 -16.11 12.06
CA LEU A 228 10.22 -14.75 12.15
C LEU A 228 11.27 -14.64 13.26
N ASP A 229 12.05 -13.58 13.17
CA ASP A 229 12.94 -13.10 14.22
C ASP A 229 12.18 -12.79 15.52
N LEU A 230 12.84 -12.93 16.67
CA LEU A 230 12.27 -12.44 17.93
C LEU A 230 12.13 -10.91 17.85
N PRO A 231 11.06 -10.32 18.38
CA PRO A 231 9.98 -10.95 19.16
C PRO A 231 8.81 -11.52 18.32
N TYR A 232 8.79 -11.32 17.01
CA TYR A 232 7.67 -11.67 16.14
C TYR A 232 7.34 -13.17 16.13
N SER A 233 8.34 -14.05 16.25
CA SER A 233 8.10 -15.51 16.34
C SER A 233 7.19 -15.94 17.49
N GLN A 234 7.04 -15.13 18.55
CA GLN A 234 6.18 -15.47 19.69
C GLN A 234 4.70 -15.62 19.30
N HIS A 235 4.25 -14.92 18.26
CA HIS A 235 2.86 -15.00 17.78
C HIS A 235 2.75 -15.33 16.29
N TYR A 236 3.85 -15.73 15.66
CA TYR A 236 3.89 -16.17 14.27
C TYR A 236 3.93 -17.69 14.22
N ASN A 237 2.76 -18.31 14.39
CA ASN A 237 2.62 -19.77 14.46
C ASN A 237 1.74 -20.27 13.30
N HIS A 238 2.39 -20.69 12.21
CA HIS A 238 1.73 -21.29 11.07
C HIS A 238 2.14 -22.76 10.95
N THR A 239 1.15 -23.65 10.89
CA THR A 239 1.36 -25.08 10.71
C THR A 239 1.62 -25.45 9.25
N GLN A 240 1.11 -24.65 8.32
CA GLN A 240 1.29 -24.80 6.89
C GLN A 240 2.58 -24.16 6.38
N ILE A 241 3.10 -24.64 5.25
CA ILE A 241 4.32 -24.13 4.62
C ILE A 241 4.05 -23.30 3.36
N LEU A 242 2.83 -23.39 2.82
CA LEU A 242 2.34 -22.62 1.69
C LEU A 242 1.02 -21.93 2.08
N ASP A 243 0.77 -20.76 1.49
CA ASP A 243 -0.48 -20.01 1.64
C ASP A 243 -0.85 -19.31 0.32
N SER A 244 -1.98 -18.61 0.30
CA SER A 244 -2.54 -17.92 -0.84
C SER A 244 -2.04 -16.49 -0.95
N PHE A 245 -1.99 -15.91 -2.15
CA PHE A 245 -1.63 -14.49 -2.33
C PHE A 245 -2.52 -13.55 -1.51
N ARG A 246 -3.79 -13.91 -1.29
CA ARG A 246 -4.72 -13.16 -0.46
C ARG A 246 -4.32 -13.13 1.02
N ASN A 247 -3.56 -14.11 1.50
CA ASN A 247 -3.19 -14.25 2.91
C ASN A 247 -1.72 -13.95 3.22
N ILE A 248 -0.92 -13.62 2.22
CA ILE A 248 0.48 -13.24 2.42
C ILE A 248 0.68 -11.72 2.41
N ILE A 249 1.78 -11.31 3.02
CA ILE A 249 2.33 -9.95 2.93
C ILE A 249 3.80 -10.02 2.51
N ILE A 250 4.25 -9.00 1.79
CA ILE A 250 5.68 -8.82 1.45
C ILE A 250 6.45 -8.20 2.63
N PRO A 251 7.79 -8.34 2.68
CA PRO A 251 8.59 -7.96 3.85
C PRO A 251 8.40 -6.52 4.34
N ARG A 252 8.19 -5.56 3.43
CA ARG A 252 7.96 -4.15 3.78
C ARG A 252 6.71 -3.90 4.64
N TYR A 253 5.78 -4.87 4.69
CA TYR A 253 4.55 -4.78 5.46
C TYR A 253 4.57 -5.69 6.70
N LYS A 254 5.74 -6.23 7.07
CA LYS A 254 5.90 -7.10 8.25
C LYS A 254 5.30 -6.42 9.47
N GLU A 255 5.76 -5.21 9.79
CA GLU A 255 5.41 -4.43 10.98
C GLU A 255 3.92 -4.04 11.05
N VAL A 256 3.20 -4.06 9.93
CA VAL A 256 1.80 -3.60 9.88
C VAL A 256 0.77 -4.73 9.91
N ALA A 257 1.17 -5.98 9.66
CA ALA A 257 0.20 -7.07 9.52
C ALA A 257 0.71 -8.50 9.87
N TRP A 258 1.95 -8.69 10.32
CA TRP A 258 2.54 -10.02 10.53
C TRP A 258 1.73 -10.96 11.45
N SER A 259 0.97 -10.44 12.42
CA SER A 259 0.17 -11.30 13.31
C SER A 259 -1.15 -11.75 12.69
N ARG A 260 -1.50 -11.22 11.51
CA ARG A 260 -2.76 -11.48 10.79
C ARG A 260 -2.56 -12.07 9.41
N LYS A 261 -1.35 -11.96 8.84
CA LYS A 261 -0.98 -12.41 7.50
C LYS A 261 0.37 -13.12 7.56
N CYS A 262 0.52 -14.11 6.69
CA CYS A 262 1.78 -14.84 6.55
C CYS A 262 2.81 -13.95 5.84
N LEU A 263 4.06 -13.97 6.28
CA LEU A 263 5.14 -13.34 5.53
C LEU A 263 5.51 -14.24 4.35
N ILE A 264 5.60 -13.68 3.16
CA ILE A 264 6.10 -14.41 2.00
C ILE A 264 7.56 -14.88 2.24
N ALA A 265 7.92 -16.06 1.75
CA ALA A 265 9.29 -16.54 1.92
C ALA A 265 10.31 -15.70 1.12
N GLU A 266 11.53 -15.60 1.65
CA GLU A 266 12.58 -14.71 1.15
C GLU A 266 13.01 -14.98 -0.30
N ASP A 267 12.91 -16.23 -0.75
CA ASP A 267 13.29 -16.69 -2.08
C ASP A 267 12.18 -16.52 -3.13
N VAL A 268 10.97 -16.11 -2.74
CA VAL A 268 9.81 -15.90 -3.64
C VAL A 268 9.21 -14.49 -3.52
N ILE A 269 9.98 -13.54 -3.00
CA ILE A 269 9.59 -12.12 -2.99
C ILE A 269 9.41 -11.64 -4.44
N PRO A 270 8.28 -10.98 -4.80
CA PRO A 270 8.08 -10.48 -6.14
C PRO A 270 9.17 -9.47 -6.53
N PRO A 271 9.73 -9.55 -7.75
CA PRO A 271 10.63 -8.54 -8.28
C PRO A 271 10.02 -7.14 -8.27
N GLN A 272 10.86 -6.11 -8.18
CA GLN A 272 10.39 -4.73 -8.09
C GLN A 272 9.57 -4.29 -9.31
N THR A 273 9.87 -4.81 -10.51
CA THR A 273 9.09 -4.57 -11.73
C THR A 273 7.65 -5.06 -11.57
N ILE A 274 7.47 -6.28 -11.05
CA ILE A 274 6.14 -6.84 -10.76
C ILE A 274 5.39 -6.00 -9.72
N LEU A 275 6.07 -5.52 -8.68
CA LEU A 275 5.44 -4.68 -7.66
C LEU A 275 5.07 -3.28 -8.16
N GLN A 276 5.65 -2.82 -9.27
CA GLN A 276 5.26 -1.57 -9.92
C GLN A 276 3.99 -1.78 -10.76
N ASP A 277 3.91 -2.88 -11.49
CA ASP A 277 2.76 -3.21 -12.34
C ASP A 277 1.56 -3.74 -11.53
N TYR A 278 1.83 -4.42 -10.40
CA TYR A 278 0.85 -5.02 -9.50
C TYR A 278 1.06 -4.55 -8.05
N PRO A 279 0.79 -3.27 -7.73
CA PRO A 279 1.09 -2.66 -6.43
C PRO A 279 0.27 -3.21 -5.26
N SER A 280 -0.83 -3.92 -5.54
CA SER A 280 -1.66 -4.59 -4.53
C SER A 280 -1.08 -5.94 -4.08
N LEU A 281 -0.14 -6.53 -4.83
CA LEU A 281 0.40 -7.85 -4.56
C LEU A 281 1.14 -7.89 -3.21
N GLY A 282 0.59 -8.66 -2.26
CA GLY A 282 1.12 -8.74 -0.90
C GLY A 282 0.96 -7.47 -0.06
N LYS A 283 0.14 -6.51 -0.49
CA LYS A 283 -0.25 -5.34 0.30
C LYS A 283 -1.44 -5.70 1.21
N PRO A 284 -1.37 -5.45 2.54
CA PRO A 284 -2.49 -5.72 3.42
C PRO A 284 -3.63 -4.72 3.17
N SER A 285 -4.87 -5.15 3.38
CA SER A 285 -6.03 -4.26 3.36
C SER A 285 -6.17 -3.51 4.70
N ALA A 286 -6.74 -2.30 4.70
CA ALA A 286 -6.99 -1.52 5.91
C ALA A 286 -7.71 -2.28 7.06
N PRO A 287 -8.79 -3.08 6.81
CA PRO A 287 -9.41 -3.87 7.88
C PRO A 287 -8.43 -4.80 8.60
N ILE A 288 -7.49 -5.41 7.87
CA ILE A 288 -6.47 -6.31 8.43
C ILE A 288 -5.47 -5.53 9.29
N VAL A 289 -5.03 -4.35 8.82
CA VAL A 289 -4.11 -3.49 9.56
C VAL A 289 -4.74 -2.99 10.86
N VAL A 290 -6.02 -2.61 10.85
CA VAL A 290 -6.76 -2.23 12.07
C VAL A 290 -6.91 -3.40 13.04
N VAL A 291 -7.18 -4.60 12.54
CA VAL A 291 -7.24 -5.83 13.36
C VAL A 291 -5.87 -6.21 13.93
N HIS A 292 -4.77 -5.88 13.23
CA HIS A 292 -3.41 -5.97 13.74
C HIS A 292 -3.12 -4.92 14.83
N LEU A 293 -3.54 -3.67 14.64
CA LEU A 293 -3.42 -2.62 15.67
C LEU A 293 -4.15 -3.01 16.98
N ARG A 294 -5.36 -3.58 16.87
CA ARG A 294 -6.10 -4.12 18.03
C ARG A 294 -5.36 -5.26 18.72
N PHE A 295 -4.63 -6.08 17.96
CA PHE A 295 -3.80 -7.15 18.52
C PHE A 295 -2.65 -6.59 19.33
N LEU A 296 -1.89 -5.62 18.79
CA LEU A 296 -0.81 -4.96 19.52
C LEU A 296 -1.34 -4.30 20.80
N HIS A 297 -2.48 -3.60 20.70
CA HIS A 297 -3.13 -2.95 21.82
C HIS A 297 -3.56 -3.92 22.94
N ARG A 298 -4.05 -5.13 22.60
CA ARG A 298 -4.65 -6.05 23.60
C ARG A 298 -3.70 -7.13 24.10
N THR A 299 -2.84 -7.64 23.23
CA THR A 299 -2.12 -8.90 23.48
C THR A 299 -0.66 -8.69 23.89
N LEU A 300 0.03 -7.70 23.31
CA LEU A 300 1.49 -7.61 23.46
C LEU A 300 1.98 -6.71 24.60
N ARG A 301 1.09 -5.92 25.22
CA ARG A 301 1.50 -4.87 26.16
C ARG A 301 2.38 -5.37 27.30
N ASP A 302 2.01 -6.45 27.96
CA ASP A 302 2.71 -6.87 29.18
C ASP A 302 3.97 -7.68 28.89
N GLU A 303 3.94 -8.56 27.87
CA GLU A 303 5.07 -9.41 27.50
C GLU A 303 6.21 -8.61 26.85
N TRP A 304 5.88 -7.61 26.03
CA TRP A 304 6.89 -6.86 25.27
C TRP A 304 7.46 -5.66 26.04
N ARG A 305 6.82 -5.22 27.13
CA ARG A 305 7.23 -4.04 27.90
C ARG A 305 8.69 -4.05 28.33
N ASN A 306 9.18 -5.19 28.81
CA ASN A 306 10.50 -5.26 29.45
C ASN A 306 11.65 -5.47 28.45
N ASN A 307 11.40 -6.19 27.36
CA ASN A 307 12.45 -6.64 26.44
C ASN A 307 12.34 -6.04 25.03
N TRP A 308 11.16 -5.55 24.65
CA TRP A 308 10.83 -5.24 23.25
C TRP A 308 10.04 -3.93 23.08
N ALA A 309 10.13 -3.01 24.06
CA ALA A 309 9.44 -1.72 24.02
C ALA A 309 9.71 -0.91 22.74
N GLY A 310 10.95 -0.91 22.25
CA GLY A 310 11.34 -0.25 21.01
C GLY A 310 10.65 -0.84 19.78
N ALA A 311 10.61 -2.19 19.68
CA ALA A 311 9.94 -2.88 18.59
C ALA A 311 8.42 -2.61 18.63
N PHE A 312 7.80 -2.64 19.81
CA PHE A 312 6.39 -2.30 19.97
C PHE A 312 6.07 -0.89 19.45
N LYS A 313 6.83 0.11 19.90
CA LYS A 313 6.64 1.50 19.45
C LYS A 313 6.81 1.64 17.94
N HIS A 314 7.84 1.00 17.37
CA HIS A 314 8.08 1.02 15.93
C HIS A 314 6.92 0.40 15.13
N ASN A 315 6.33 -0.72 15.59
CA ASN A 315 5.17 -1.31 14.92
C ASN A 315 3.98 -0.34 14.92
N ILE A 316 3.72 0.36 16.02
CA ILE A 316 2.64 1.37 16.09
C ILE A 316 2.90 2.53 15.11
N GLU A 317 4.13 3.04 15.06
CA GLU A 317 4.53 4.12 14.16
C GLU A 317 4.38 3.72 12.68
N GLU A 318 4.80 2.51 12.29
CA GLU A 318 4.65 2.03 10.91
C GLU A 318 3.18 1.78 10.55
N ILE A 319 2.35 1.31 11.49
CA ILE A 319 0.90 1.21 11.27
C ILE A 319 0.27 2.57 11.02
N TYR A 320 0.55 3.57 11.86
CA TYR A 320 -0.02 4.91 11.68
C TYR A 320 0.47 5.58 10.40
N LYS A 321 1.75 5.41 10.07
CA LYS A 321 2.32 5.88 8.81
C LYS A 321 1.68 5.22 7.59
N TRP A 322 1.42 3.91 7.66
CA TRP A 322 0.73 3.20 6.60
C TRP A 322 -0.71 3.70 6.44
N LEU A 323 -1.46 3.82 7.54
CA LEU A 323 -2.83 4.33 7.52
C LEU A 323 -2.91 5.78 7.02
N GLU A 324 -1.98 6.64 7.43
CA GLU A 324 -1.85 8.01 6.93
C GLU A 324 -1.67 8.06 5.41
N GLY A 325 -0.81 7.20 4.86
CA GLY A 325 -0.58 7.09 3.42
C GLY A 325 -1.83 6.64 2.66
N GLU A 326 -2.58 5.66 3.18
CA GLU A 326 -3.82 5.20 2.54
C GLU A 326 -4.96 6.23 2.65
N CYS A 327 -4.98 7.05 3.70
CA CYS A 327 -5.98 8.10 3.87
C CYS A 327 -5.70 9.36 3.03
N LEU A 328 -4.48 9.52 2.49
CA LEU A 328 -4.06 10.74 1.77
C LEU A 328 -4.94 11.03 0.54
N ASN A 329 -5.41 9.99 -0.14
CA ASN A 329 -6.26 10.13 -1.34
C ASN A 329 -7.76 10.25 -1.03
N GLY A 330 -8.16 10.15 0.25
CA GLY A 330 -9.54 10.32 0.71
C GLY A 330 -10.50 9.16 0.40
N GLU A 331 -10.04 8.09 -0.24
CA GLU A 331 -10.89 6.92 -0.58
C GLU A 331 -11.16 6.02 0.62
N LEU A 332 -10.22 5.95 1.57
CA LEU A 332 -10.35 5.13 2.76
C LEU A 332 -11.04 5.89 3.89
N ASN A 333 -12.21 5.38 4.31
CA ASN A 333 -12.90 5.84 5.52
C ASN A 333 -12.66 4.87 6.69
N LEU A 334 -11.81 5.25 7.63
CA LEU A 334 -11.46 4.40 8.76
C LEU A 334 -12.60 4.25 9.79
N LEU A 335 -13.63 5.10 9.75
CA LEU A 335 -14.85 4.94 10.54
C LEU A 335 -15.56 3.60 10.28
N ASP A 336 -15.38 3.01 9.09
CA ASP A 336 -15.96 1.69 8.77
C ASP A 336 -15.31 0.56 9.58
N TYR A 337 -14.11 0.80 10.14
CA TYR A 337 -13.29 -0.21 10.78
C TYR A 337 -12.95 0.09 12.24
N ILE A 338 -12.95 1.36 12.64
CA ILE A 338 -12.60 1.86 13.99
C ILE A 338 -13.83 2.56 14.55
N ARG A 339 -14.29 2.12 15.73
CA ARG A 339 -15.42 2.77 16.42
C ARG A 339 -14.94 3.99 17.20
N GLU A 340 -15.84 4.94 17.46
CA GLU A 340 -15.53 6.17 18.19
C GLU A 340 -14.98 5.90 19.60
N GLU A 341 -15.41 4.82 20.24
CA GLU A 341 -14.96 4.38 21.57
C GLU A 341 -13.66 3.55 21.57
N ASP A 342 -13.14 3.14 20.40
CA ASP A 342 -11.94 2.31 20.30
C ASP A 342 -10.69 3.11 20.70
N ARG A 343 -10.07 2.76 21.84
CA ARG A 343 -8.85 3.40 22.37
C ARG A 343 -7.58 2.96 21.63
N LEU A 344 -7.50 3.19 20.32
CA LEU A 344 -6.43 2.70 19.46
C LEU A 344 -5.36 3.76 19.13
N PHE A 345 -5.50 4.99 19.63
CA PHE A 345 -4.58 6.08 19.34
C PHE A 345 -3.63 6.33 20.51
N LEU A 346 -2.34 6.11 20.29
CA LEU A 346 -1.29 6.34 21.27
C LEU A 346 -0.91 7.83 21.27
N ASN A 347 -1.51 8.59 22.19
CA ASN A 347 -1.31 10.03 22.30
C ASN A 347 -0.22 10.35 23.34
N ILE A 348 1.06 10.35 22.91
CA ILE A 348 2.22 10.54 23.78
C ILE A 348 3.21 11.62 23.29
N ASN A 349 4.01 12.14 24.23
CA ASN A 349 5.25 12.83 23.91
C ASN A 349 6.41 11.81 23.89
N ARG A 350 7.58 12.23 23.38
CA ARG A 350 8.74 11.35 23.14
C ARG A 350 9.13 10.47 24.33
N ASP A 351 9.01 11.00 25.55
CA ASP A 351 9.50 10.37 26.79
C ASP A 351 8.42 9.66 27.61
N GLN A 352 7.18 9.55 27.11
CA GLN A 352 6.09 8.90 27.84
C GLN A 352 6.01 7.39 27.53
N ASP A 353 5.59 6.61 28.52
CA ASP A 353 5.49 5.14 28.44
C ASP A 353 4.36 4.73 27.46
N PRO A 354 4.65 4.06 26.33
CA PRO A 354 3.64 3.59 25.40
C PRO A 354 2.77 2.46 25.96
N PHE A 355 3.16 1.85 27.08
CA PHE A 355 2.41 0.78 27.73
C PHE A 355 1.38 1.29 28.75
N ASP A 356 1.45 2.56 29.18
CA ASP A 356 0.44 3.15 30.07
C ASP A 356 -0.91 3.25 29.33
N LEU A 357 -1.92 2.55 29.84
CA LEU A 357 -3.27 2.51 29.26
C LEU A 357 -3.92 3.90 29.17
N ARG A 358 -3.51 4.85 30.02
CA ARG A 358 -4.03 6.23 29.99
C ARG A 358 -3.57 7.01 28.76
N ASN A 359 -2.45 6.60 28.15
CA ASN A 359 -1.92 7.22 26.94
C ASN A 359 -2.63 6.75 25.66
N TRP A 360 -3.43 5.70 25.75
CA TRP A 360 -4.25 5.22 24.64
C TRP A 360 -5.63 5.83 24.75
N VAL A 361 -6.01 6.58 23.73
CA VAL A 361 -7.24 7.37 23.70
C VAL A 361 -8.06 6.99 22.48
N SER A 362 -9.35 7.29 22.55
CA SER A 362 -10.26 7.12 21.41
C SER A 362 -10.22 8.35 20.50
N ALA A 363 -10.88 8.27 19.34
CA ALA A 363 -10.97 9.40 18.43
C ALA A 363 -11.71 10.60 19.05
N ASP A 364 -12.75 10.35 19.85
CA ASP A 364 -13.52 11.39 20.55
C ASP A 364 -12.71 12.15 21.61
N ASP A 365 -11.68 11.51 22.15
CA ASP A 365 -10.78 12.07 23.15
C ASP A 365 -9.64 12.90 22.52
N LEU A 366 -9.72 13.17 21.20
CA LEU A 366 -8.73 13.91 20.44
C LEU A 366 -9.34 15.10 19.72
N ILE A 367 -8.58 16.21 19.70
CA ILE A 367 -8.89 17.40 18.92
C ILE A 367 -7.62 17.83 18.19
N LEU A 368 -7.63 17.66 16.87
CA LEU A 368 -6.53 18.04 16.00
C LEU A 368 -6.36 19.56 15.99
N ASN A 369 -5.11 20.02 15.98
CA ASN A 369 -4.70 21.43 16.06
C ASN A 369 -5.15 22.19 17.32
N ALA A 370 -5.65 21.50 18.35
CA ALA A 370 -5.82 22.11 19.66
C ALA A 370 -4.46 22.46 20.29
N ALA A 371 -4.41 23.54 21.07
CA ALA A 371 -3.18 23.98 21.71
C ALA A 371 -2.80 23.06 22.89
N PRO A 372 -1.52 22.95 23.28
CA PRO A 372 -1.06 22.03 24.33
C PRO A 372 -1.71 22.23 25.71
N GLU A 373 -2.21 23.44 25.98
CA GLU A 373 -2.93 23.76 27.22
C GLU A 373 -4.41 23.35 27.17
N GLU A 374 -4.92 22.96 26.01
CA GLU A 374 -6.31 22.57 25.81
C GLU A 374 -6.52 21.10 26.13
N GLU A 375 -7.72 20.76 26.60
CA GLU A 375 -8.10 19.37 26.78
C GLU A 375 -8.10 18.63 25.43
N ARG A 376 -7.81 17.33 25.46
CA ARG A 376 -7.86 16.45 24.27
C ARG A 376 -6.89 16.84 23.15
N PHE A 377 -5.88 17.65 23.42
CA PHE A 377 -4.90 18.01 22.39
C PHE A 377 -4.15 16.78 21.85
N VAL A 378 -3.93 16.78 20.54
CA VAL A 378 -3.12 15.76 19.87
C VAL A 378 -1.64 16.08 20.09
N LYS A 379 -0.91 15.18 20.76
CA LYS A 379 0.52 15.32 21.01
C LYS A 379 1.35 15.08 19.75
N SER A 380 2.59 15.52 19.79
CA SER A 380 3.49 15.58 18.63
C SER A 380 3.70 14.24 17.91
N SER A 381 3.71 13.11 18.63
CA SER A 381 3.89 11.80 17.98
C SER A 381 2.70 11.39 17.10
N LEU A 382 1.50 11.82 17.46
CA LEU A 382 0.27 11.46 16.75
C LEU A 382 -0.13 12.56 15.74
N ALA A 383 0.27 13.81 16.01
CA ALA A 383 0.00 14.96 15.15
C ALA A 383 0.65 14.85 13.76
N THR A 384 1.62 13.96 13.57
CA THR A 384 2.24 13.65 12.27
C THR A 384 1.32 12.90 11.31
N TYR A 385 0.18 12.41 11.78
CA TYR A 385 -0.77 11.59 10.99
C TYR A 385 -2.16 12.25 10.88
N PRO A 386 -2.26 13.49 10.36
CA PRO A 386 -3.51 14.25 10.38
C PRO A 386 -4.60 13.65 9.47
N ASN A 387 -4.25 13.03 8.34
CA ASN A 387 -5.26 12.47 7.42
C ASN A 387 -5.90 11.21 8.01
N MET A 388 -5.11 10.35 8.66
CA MET A 388 -5.60 9.21 9.44
C MET A 388 -6.58 9.67 10.53
N LEU A 389 -6.22 10.71 11.30
CA LEU A 389 -7.08 11.23 12.37
C LEU A 389 -8.39 11.80 11.83
N ARG A 390 -8.35 12.57 10.74
CA ARG A 390 -9.57 13.06 10.07
C ARG A 390 -10.45 11.90 9.57
N SER A 391 -9.84 10.85 9.03
CA SER A 391 -10.55 9.68 8.50
C SER A 391 -11.30 8.89 9.58
N VAL A 392 -10.90 8.98 10.84
CA VAL A 392 -11.61 8.37 11.98
C VAL A 392 -12.52 9.35 12.72
N GLY A 393 -12.79 10.53 12.14
CA GLY A 393 -13.72 11.51 12.71
C GLY A 393 -13.16 12.38 13.84
N VAL A 394 -11.84 12.43 14.04
CA VAL A 394 -11.24 13.36 15.02
C VAL A 394 -11.61 14.79 14.65
N ARG A 395 -12.13 15.52 15.62
CA ARG A 395 -12.50 16.92 15.44
C ARG A 395 -11.26 17.78 15.26
N GLU A 396 -11.34 18.82 14.44
CA GLU A 396 -10.19 19.68 14.13
C GLU A 396 -10.51 21.13 14.45
N VAL A 397 -9.61 21.80 15.19
CA VAL A 397 -9.61 23.26 15.30
C VAL A 397 -9.19 23.81 13.94
N THR A 398 -10.11 24.50 13.31
CA THR A 398 -9.93 25.06 11.97
C THR A 398 -9.67 26.54 12.08
N ARG A 399 -8.61 26.99 11.42
CA ARG A 399 -8.34 28.43 11.31
C ARG A 399 -9.44 29.05 10.43
N PRO A 400 -10.08 30.15 10.85
CA PRO A 400 -11.10 30.79 10.04
C PRO A 400 -10.50 31.31 8.73
N ASN A 401 -11.28 31.27 7.67
CA ASN A 401 -10.94 31.91 6.40
C ASN A 401 -11.11 33.44 6.56
N PHE A 402 -10.15 34.07 7.23
CA PHE A 402 -10.12 35.51 7.49
C PHE A 402 -8.69 36.01 7.29
N GLU A 403 -8.50 36.86 6.28
CA GLU A 403 -7.19 37.42 5.94
C GLU A 403 -6.94 38.72 6.73
N ILE A 404 -5.83 38.75 7.46
CA ILE A 404 -5.33 39.97 8.10
C ILE A 404 -4.33 40.62 7.17
N ASN A 405 -4.69 41.81 6.69
CA ASN A 405 -3.90 42.59 5.76
C ASN A 405 -2.90 43.45 6.53
N VAL A 406 -1.62 43.30 6.20
CA VAL A 406 -0.53 44.15 6.68
C VAL A 406 -0.02 44.96 5.51
N ARG A 407 -0.12 46.29 5.59
CA ARG A 407 0.37 47.18 4.53
C ARG A 407 1.88 47.00 4.34
N ARG A 408 2.36 47.18 3.11
CA ARG A 408 3.81 47.23 2.87
C ARG A 408 4.39 48.45 3.59
N HIS A 409 5.44 48.22 4.37
CA HIS A 409 6.18 49.27 5.04
C HIS A 409 7.66 49.10 4.68
N ASN A 410 8.23 50.09 4.01
CA ASN A 410 9.64 50.09 3.64
C ASN A 410 10.50 50.30 4.91
N GLN A 411 10.91 49.21 5.53
CA GLN A 411 11.96 49.19 6.54
C GLN A 411 13.37 49.13 5.93
N SER A 412 13.48 49.31 4.60
CA SER A 412 14.73 49.25 3.85
C SER A 412 15.63 50.45 4.19
N ASN A 413 16.48 50.27 5.21
CA ASN A 413 17.88 50.75 5.31
C ASN A 413 18.45 50.60 6.75
N PHE A 414 18.11 49.51 7.45
CA PHE A 414 18.47 49.33 8.86
C PHE A 414 19.98 49.23 9.12
N GLY A 415 20.78 48.71 8.19
CA GLY A 415 22.24 48.63 8.35
C GLY A 415 23.00 49.97 8.33
N GLN A 416 22.35 51.09 7.99
CA GLN A 416 23.02 52.36 7.67
C GLN A 416 22.38 53.62 8.30
N SER A 417 21.32 53.49 9.09
CA SER A 417 20.68 54.63 9.75
C SER A 417 21.51 55.11 10.96
N ASN A 418 22.25 56.21 10.81
CA ASN A 418 22.91 56.89 11.93
C ASN A 418 21.93 57.26 13.06
N MET A 419 20.63 57.40 12.77
CA MET A 419 19.62 57.74 13.77
C MET A 419 19.47 56.67 14.86
N PHE A 420 19.52 55.38 14.51
CA PHE A 420 19.40 54.32 15.51
C PHE A 420 20.59 54.29 16.48
N ARG A 421 21.80 54.62 16.00
CA ARG A 421 22.98 54.75 16.86
C ARG A 421 22.82 55.88 17.88
N TYR A 422 22.21 57.01 17.49
CA TYR A 422 21.92 58.10 18.41
C TYR A 422 20.90 57.71 19.49
N PHE A 423 19.94 56.83 19.18
CA PHE A 423 19.01 56.31 20.17
C PHE A 423 19.68 55.47 21.27
N LEU A 424 20.69 54.67 20.90
CA LEU A 424 21.43 53.84 21.86
C LEU A 424 22.20 54.69 22.88
N ASP A 425 22.69 55.87 22.47
CA ASP A 425 23.28 56.84 23.39
C ASP A 425 22.20 57.64 24.15
N GLN A 426 21.81 57.15 25.32
CA GLN A 426 20.82 57.82 26.19
C GLN A 426 21.32 59.16 26.79
N ASN A 427 22.58 59.54 26.56
CA ASN A 427 23.14 60.85 26.90
C ASN A 427 23.28 61.78 25.68
N PHE A 428 22.79 61.35 24.51
CA PHE A 428 22.90 62.12 23.28
C PHE A 428 22.24 63.51 23.42
N PRO A 429 22.95 64.62 23.09
CA PRO A 429 22.47 65.98 23.37
C PRO A 429 21.16 66.38 22.70
N LEU A 430 20.78 65.70 21.59
CA LEU A 430 19.55 66.00 20.84
C LEU A 430 18.33 65.22 21.35
N HIS A 431 18.45 64.47 22.45
CA HIS A 431 17.31 63.87 23.12
C HIS A 431 16.59 64.90 23.99
N ASP A 432 15.45 65.36 23.49
CA ASP A 432 14.66 66.47 24.04
C ASP A 432 13.26 66.04 24.52
N VAL A 433 12.97 64.73 24.48
CA VAL A 433 11.82 64.08 25.15
C VAL A 433 12.32 62.98 26.08
N THR A 434 11.71 62.89 27.26
CA THR A 434 11.89 61.76 28.18
C THR A 434 10.55 61.12 28.47
N PHE A 435 10.39 59.85 28.10
CA PHE A 435 9.30 59.02 28.59
C PHE A 435 9.65 58.48 29.98
N ILE A 436 8.73 58.62 30.94
CA ILE A 436 8.90 58.11 32.29
C ILE A 436 7.76 57.16 32.66
N MET A 437 8.10 56.09 33.37
CA MET A 437 7.13 55.22 34.04
C MET A 437 7.76 54.68 35.32
N ASN A 438 7.18 55.03 36.48
CA ASN A 438 7.77 54.71 37.78
C ASN A 438 9.22 55.24 37.86
N ASN A 439 10.20 54.36 38.12
CA ASN A 439 11.63 54.71 38.17
C ASN A 439 12.34 54.55 36.81
N ASP A 440 11.67 53.99 35.81
CA ASP A 440 12.21 53.81 34.47
C ASP A 440 12.04 55.06 33.63
N ARG A 441 13.08 55.37 32.85
CA ARG A 441 13.10 56.49 31.90
C ARG A 441 13.80 56.10 30.61
N ILE A 442 13.36 56.69 29.51
CA ILE A 442 14.02 56.57 28.21
C ILE A 442 13.93 57.91 27.48
N LYS A 443 15.08 58.40 27.02
CA LYS A 443 15.20 59.66 26.29
C LYS A 443 15.19 59.42 24.79
N THR A 444 14.62 60.38 24.06
CA THR A 444 14.45 60.32 22.60
C THR A 444 14.29 61.73 22.02
N SER A 445 14.19 61.84 20.70
CA SER A 445 14.07 63.11 19.97
C SER A 445 12.64 63.34 19.48
N ARG A 446 12.07 64.54 19.73
CA ARG A 446 10.78 64.98 19.19
C ARG A 446 10.71 64.91 17.68
N PHE A 447 11.80 65.23 16.99
CA PHE A 447 11.86 65.20 15.52
C PHE A 447 11.69 63.79 14.98
N VAL A 448 12.33 62.80 15.60
CA VAL A 448 12.19 61.39 15.18
C VAL A 448 10.76 60.91 15.46
N LEU A 449 10.22 61.21 16.63
CA LEU A 449 8.84 60.85 16.97
C LEU A 449 7.82 61.48 16.00
N ALA A 450 7.95 62.78 15.69
CA ALA A 450 7.08 63.48 14.75
C ALA A 450 7.23 63.00 13.30
N ALA A 451 8.43 62.58 12.90
CA ALA A 451 8.66 61.99 11.58
C ALA A 451 8.04 60.60 11.44
N SER A 452 8.03 59.82 12.53
CA SER A 452 7.58 58.43 12.52
C SER A 452 6.08 58.26 12.86
N SER A 453 5.41 59.30 13.37
CA SER A 453 3.99 59.24 13.78
C SER A 453 3.30 60.60 13.63
N GLU A 454 2.14 60.57 12.97
CA GLU A 454 1.24 61.73 12.85
C GLU A 454 0.80 62.25 14.23
N PHE A 455 0.49 61.34 15.15
CA PHE A 455 0.08 61.69 16.50
C PHE A 455 1.13 62.55 17.21
N PHE A 456 2.40 62.14 17.17
CA PHE A 456 3.47 62.91 17.82
C PHE A 456 3.69 64.25 17.13
N ARG A 457 3.56 64.31 15.80
CA ARG A 457 3.63 65.57 15.05
C ARG A 457 2.56 66.56 15.51
N GLU A 458 1.31 66.13 15.59
CA GLU A 458 0.20 66.95 16.06
C GLU A 458 0.40 67.38 17.52
N GLU A 459 0.78 66.46 18.41
CA GLU A 459 0.97 66.72 19.84
C GLU A 459 2.08 67.75 20.13
N PHE A 460 3.15 67.77 19.32
CA PHE A 460 4.25 68.73 19.47
C PHE A 460 4.00 70.07 18.76
N VAL A 461 3.24 70.09 17.67
CA VAL A 461 3.00 71.32 16.88
C VAL A 461 1.78 72.09 17.38
N THR A 462 0.67 71.40 17.63
CA THR A 462 -0.63 72.00 17.97
C THR A 462 -1.26 71.46 19.24
N GLY A 463 -0.78 70.34 19.78
CA GLY A 463 -1.39 69.62 20.90
C GLY A 463 -0.80 69.96 22.27
N ARG A 464 -0.82 68.96 23.17
CA ARG A 464 -0.55 69.16 24.62
C ARG A 464 0.85 69.67 24.92
N TYR A 465 1.79 69.40 24.03
CA TYR A 465 3.19 69.72 24.19
C TYR A 465 3.63 70.91 23.33
N ALA A 466 2.70 71.54 22.61
CA ALA A 466 2.97 72.72 21.80
C ALA A 466 3.47 73.88 22.67
N GLY A 467 4.56 74.52 22.24
CA GLY A 467 5.17 75.66 22.94
C GLY A 467 5.95 75.32 24.22
N GLN A 468 6.04 74.04 24.62
CA GLN A 468 6.86 73.66 25.77
C GLN A 468 8.36 73.70 25.46
N SER A 469 9.12 74.34 26.35
CA SER A 469 10.59 74.33 26.29
C SER A 469 11.14 72.93 26.57
N PRO A 470 12.11 72.43 25.81
CA PRO A 470 12.70 71.12 26.07
C PRO A 470 13.57 71.12 27.36
N PRO A 471 13.73 69.96 28.04
CA PRO A 471 13.20 68.65 27.66
C PRO A 471 11.73 68.44 28.08
N ILE A 472 10.96 67.81 27.19
CA ILE A 472 9.56 67.46 27.46
C ILE A 472 9.51 66.12 28.20
N THR A 473 8.76 66.05 29.30
CA THR A 473 8.57 64.82 30.06
C THR A 473 7.19 64.25 29.81
N ILE A 474 7.12 63.01 29.33
CA ILE A 474 5.87 62.29 29.05
C ILE A 474 5.75 61.14 30.04
N ASN A 475 4.80 61.25 30.98
CA ASN A 475 4.50 60.18 31.91
C ASN A 475 3.49 59.21 31.28
N ILE A 476 3.92 57.97 31.01
CA ILE A 476 3.11 56.94 30.36
C ILE A 476 1.86 56.60 31.20
N ARG A 477 1.96 56.68 32.55
CA ARG A 477 0.83 56.39 33.45
C ARG A 477 -0.35 57.37 33.29
N ASN A 478 -0.12 58.52 32.66
CA ASN A 478 -1.15 59.54 32.44
C ASN A 478 -1.84 59.38 31.07
N LEU A 479 -1.47 58.38 30.27
CA LEU A 479 -1.98 58.20 28.91
C LEU A 479 -2.93 57.00 28.85
N GLU A 480 -4.24 57.26 28.86
CA GLU A 480 -5.25 56.24 28.56
C GLU A 480 -5.33 55.99 27.04
N PRO A 481 -5.39 54.73 26.55
CA PRO A 481 -5.51 53.46 27.29
C PRO A 481 -4.17 52.72 27.54
N ILE A 482 -3.03 53.39 27.38
CA ILE A 482 -1.69 52.78 27.44
C ILE A 482 -1.01 52.86 28.82
N ARG A 483 -1.71 53.33 29.87
CA ARG A 483 -1.13 53.51 31.21
C ARG A 483 -0.61 52.24 31.89
N ASP A 484 -1.02 51.06 31.42
CA ASP A 484 -0.73 49.76 32.03
C ASP A 484 0.21 48.88 31.20
N ILE A 485 0.91 49.45 30.21
CA ILE A 485 1.91 48.72 29.41
C ILE A 485 3.20 48.44 30.21
N ARG A 486 3.99 47.46 29.78
CA ARG A 486 5.34 47.25 30.30
C ARG A 486 6.33 48.24 29.68
N PHE A 487 7.27 48.76 30.47
CA PHE A 487 8.24 49.76 29.99
C PHE A 487 9.13 49.23 28.87
N ASN A 488 9.51 47.95 28.93
CA ASN A 488 10.28 47.30 27.87
C ASN A 488 9.53 47.26 26.53
N SER A 489 8.20 47.16 26.54
CA SER A 489 7.39 47.26 25.33
C SER A 489 7.55 48.64 24.69
N MET A 490 7.60 49.72 25.50
CA MET A 490 7.88 51.09 25.03
C MET A 490 9.28 51.21 24.43
N ARG A 491 10.28 50.57 25.04
CA ARG A 491 11.65 50.54 24.49
C ARG A 491 11.69 49.89 23.11
N ILE A 492 11.00 48.76 22.93
CA ILE A 492 10.87 48.06 21.65
C ILE A 492 10.16 48.93 20.60
N LEU A 493 9.07 49.61 20.99
CA LEU A 493 8.37 50.55 20.12
C LEU A 493 9.30 51.67 19.64
N LEU A 494 10.05 52.30 20.55
CA LEU A 494 10.95 53.39 20.19
C LEU A 494 12.03 52.91 19.21
N ARG A 495 12.61 51.73 19.43
CA ARG A 495 13.56 51.14 18.47
C ARG A 495 12.93 50.99 17.07
N TYR A 496 11.68 50.54 17.02
CA TYR A 496 10.91 50.47 15.77
C TYR A 496 10.72 51.84 15.12
N LEU A 497 10.40 52.89 15.89
CA LEU A 497 10.26 54.26 15.38
C LEU A 497 11.58 54.86 14.87
N TYR A 498 12.72 54.39 15.37
CA TYR A 498 14.06 54.72 14.87
C TYR A 498 14.48 53.87 13.65
N GLY A 499 13.57 53.06 13.11
CA GLY A 499 13.76 52.29 11.88
C GLY A 499 14.28 50.88 12.08
N GLN A 500 14.35 50.36 13.32
CA GLN A 500 14.64 48.95 13.55
C GLN A 500 13.47 48.07 13.13
N SER A 501 13.76 46.93 12.48
CA SER A 501 12.71 45.95 12.22
C SER A 501 12.12 45.46 13.54
N ILE A 502 10.80 45.23 13.57
CA ILE A 502 10.15 44.86 14.83
C ILE A 502 10.68 43.52 15.35
N ASP A 503 11.05 42.60 14.45
CA ASP A 503 11.61 41.30 14.81
C ASP A 503 12.95 41.44 15.53
N HIS A 504 13.86 42.23 14.98
CA HIS A 504 15.13 42.51 15.61
C HIS A 504 14.95 43.28 16.93
N ALA A 505 13.95 44.16 17.00
CA ALA A 505 13.62 44.90 18.20
C ALA A 505 13.16 43.97 19.34
N ILE A 506 12.35 42.95 19.02
CA ILE A 506 11.84 41.95 19.96
C ILE A 506 12.94 40.97 20.39
N GLN A 507 13.76 40.47 19.46
CA GLN A 507 14.87 39.55 19.75
C GLN A 507 15.87 40.19 20.72
N ASN A 508 16.23 41.45 20.49
CA ASN A 508 17.22 42.17 21.29
C ASN A 508 16.60 42.97 22.45
N ARG A 509 15.56 42.44 23.09
CA ARG A 509 14.80 43.10 24.18
C ARG A 509 15.59 43.44 25.44
N GLN A 510 16.77 42.85 25.63
CA GLN A 510 17.67 43.08 26.78
C GLN A 510 18.88 43.97 26.45
N SER A 511 19.21 44.15 25.17
CA SER A 511 20.39 44.94 24.75
C SER A 511 20.00 46.39 24.52
N LEU A 512 20.17 47.21 25.56
CA LEU A 512 20.37 48.65 25.43
C LEU A 512 21.87 49.03 25.48
N ASN A 513 22.73 48.08 25.86
CA ASN A 513 24.15 48.31 26.13
C ASN A 513 25.05 47.53 25.17
N GLY A 514 24.75 47.46 23.87
CA GLY A 514 25.73 47.15 22.82
C GLY A 514 26.57 45.85 22.91
N ASP A 515 26.35 44.99 23.89
CA ASP A 515 27.08 43.72 24.02
C ASP A 515 26.31 42.67 23.22
N ASP A 516 26.82 42.42 22.01
CA ASP A 516 26.42 41.35 21.11
C ASP A 516 26.83 39.99 21.70
N GLU A 517 26.23 39.58 22.80
CA GLU A 517 26.19 38.16 23.17
C GLU A 517 24.85 37.59 22.74
N GLU A 518 24.90 36.82 21.65
CA GLU A 518 23.80 36.11 21.00
C GLU A 518 23.24 35.00 21.92
N HIS A 519 22.62 35.38 23.02
CA HIS A 519 21.87 34.45 23.86
C HIS A 519 20.48 34.23 23.23
N HIS A 520 20.38 33.15 22.45
CA HIS A 520 19.11 32.58 21.99
C HIS A 520 18.25 32.16 23.19
N ILE A 521 17.53 33.11 23.79
CA ILE A 521 16.52 32.80 24.81
C ILE A 521 15.29 32.23 24.10
N VAL A 522 14.96 30.98 24.44
CA VAL A 522 13.72 30.30 24.03
C VAL A 522 12.53 31.22 24.32
N VAL A 523 11.87 31.62 23.23
CA VAL A 523 10.76 32.55 23.23
C VAL A 523 9.51 31.80 23.69
N ASN A 524 8.99 32.13 24.87
CA ASN A 524 7.72 31.56 25.37
C ASN A 524 6.54 32.40 24.85
N ASP A 525 5.53 31.73 24.26
CA ASP A 525 4.34 32.33 23.66
C ASP A 525 3.55 33.24 24.60
N SER A 526 3.54 32.94 25.91
CA SER A 526 2.91 33.79 26.93
C SER A 526 3.56 35.18 27.05
N ASN A 527 4.89 35.25 26.97
CA ASN A 527 5.62 36.52 27.03
C ASN A 527 5.44 37.36 25.77
N ASN A 528 5.30 36.69 24.62
CA ASN A 528 4.98 37.32 23.35
C ASN A 528 3.54 37.84 23.31
N LEU A 529 2.58 37.08 23.85
CA LEU A 529 1.18 37.50 23.93
C LEU A 529 1.05 38.86 24.63
N VAL A 530 1.63 39.00 25.82
CA VAL A 530 1.61 40.27 26.57
C VAL A 530 2.33 41.38 25.79
N LEU A 531 3.45 41.07 25.12
CA LEU A 531 4.22 42.05 24.36
C LEU A 531 3.45 42.56 23.15
N TYR A 532 2.83 41.67 22.39
CA TYR A 532 2.03 42.03 21.23
C TYR A 532 0.78 42.79 21.64
N LYS A 533 0.14 42.45 22.76
CA LYS A 533 -0.95 43.24 23.35
C LYS A 533 -0.50 44.67 23.68
N ASP A 534 0.65 44.84 24.36
CA ASP A 534 1.20 46.16 24.68
C ASP A 534 1.53 46.97 23.42
N LEU A 535 2.24 46.36 22.46
CA LEU A 535 2.61 46.99 21.19
C LEU A 535 1.40 47.39 20.37
N LEU A 536 0.34 46.57 20.35
CA LEU A 536 -0.90 46.89 19.67
C LEU A 536 -1.60 48.11 20.29
N LYS A 537 -1.71 48.17 21.63
CA LYS A 537 -2.29 49.31 22.34
C LYS A 537 -1.54 50.61 22.00
N MET A 538 -0.22 50.58 22.07
CA MET A 538 0.61 51.73 21.71
C MET A 538 0.53 52.07 20.23
N ALA A 539 0.53 51.08 19.34
CA ALA A 539 0.41 51.31 17.90
C ALA A 539 -0.92 51.96 17.55
N ASN A 540 -2.01 51.56 18.20
CA ASN A 540 -3.30 52.21 18.02
C ASN A 540 -3.32 53.63 18.61
N TYR A 541 -2.77 53.83 19.81
CA TYR A 541 -2.73 55.15 20.47
C TYR A 541 -1.87 56.17 19.70
N PHE A 542 -0.67 55.77 19.27
CA PHE A 542 0.26 56.61 18.51
C PHE A 542 0.04 56.58 16.99
N VAL A 543 -1.09 56.04 16.52
CA VAL A 543 -1.49 56.03 15.09
C VAL A 543 -0.43 55.40 14.17
N LEU A 544 0.14 54.26 14.60
CA LEU A 544 1.14 53.49 13.89
C LEU A 544 0.51 52.31 13.13
N ASN A 545 -0.18 52.63 12.03
CA ASN A 545 -1.05 51.67 11.32
C ASN A 545 -0.34 50.37 10.91
N HIS A 546 0.89 50.43 10.37
CA HIS A 546 1.63 49.22 9.99
C HIS A 546 1.91 48.31 11.20
N LEU A 547 2.40 48.88 12.30
CA LEU A 547 2.71 48.11 13.50
C LEU A 547 1.43 47.52 14.11
N LYS A 548 0.33 48.28 14.08
CA LYS A 548 -0.98 47.80 14.52
C LYS A 548 -1.40 46.55 13.72
N GLU A 549 -1.45 46.66 12.40
CA GLU A 549 -1.83 45.55 11.51
C GLU A 549 -0.92 44.32 11.70
N LEU A 550 0.38 44.55 11.86
CA LEU A 550 1.35 43.48 12.11
C LEU A 550 1.13 42.79 13.46
N MET A 551 0.79 43.53 14.52
CA MET A 551 0.46 42.95 15.82
C MET A 551 -0.89 42.22 15.78
N GLU A 552 -1.89 42.72 15.03
CA GLU A 552 -3.14 41.99 14.79
C GLU A 552 -2.87 40.64 14.11
N LEU A 553 -2.02 40.62 13.09
CA LEU A 553 -1.60 39.39 12.43
C LEU A 553 -0.92 38.43 13.40
N ARG A 554 0.07 38.88 14.18
CA ARG A 554 0.80 38.02 15.13
C ARG A 554 -0.11 37.48 16.23
N LEU A 555 -0.99 38.31 16.79
CA LEU A 555 -1.95 37.88 17.81
C LEU A 555 -2.94 36.85 17.27
N SER A 556 -3.30 36.91 15.98
CA SER A 556 -4.20 35.92 15.37
C SER A 556 -3.63 34.50 15.38
N TYR A 557 -2.30 34.34 15.33
CA TYR A 557 -1.62 33.04 15.43
C TYR A 557 -1.61 32.49 16.85
N LEU A 558 -1.84 33.34 17.86
CA LEU A 558 -1.88 32.97 19.27
C LEU A 558 -3.32 32.75 19.77
N VAL A 559 -4.32 32.84 18.89
CA VAL A 559 -5.72 32.59 19.24
C VAL A 559 -5.95 31.09 19.39
N THR A 560 -6.49 30.71 20.53
CA THR A 560 -6.88 29.34 20.88
C THR A 560 -8.35 29.31 21.31
N ARG A 561 -8.95 28.14 21.47
CA ARG A 561 -10.35 28.03 21.95
C ARG A 561 -10.48 28.59 23.36
N LEU A 562 -9.45 28.41 24.19
CA LEU A 562 -9.45 28.92 25.57
C LEU A 562 -9.38 30.45 25.64
N ASN A 563 -8.62 31.10 24.76
CA ASN A 563 -8.36 32.54 24.87
C ASN A 563 -9.17 33.41 23.90
N VAL A 564 -9.87 32.85 22.90
CA VAL A 564 -10.51 33.62 21.83
C VAL A 564 -11.51 34.65 22.35
N GLN A 565 -12.27 34.35 23.41
CA GLN A 565 -13.21 35.31 23.99
C GLN A 565 -12.51 36.51 24.63
N GLU A 566 -11.42 36.27 25.36
CA GLU A 566 -10.61 37.33 25.95
C GLU A 566 -9.90 38.14 24.85
N MET A 567 -9.37 37.47 23.82
CA MET A 567 -8.74 38.12 22.68
C MET A 567 -9.72 39.00 21.92
N ASN A 568 -10.97 38.55 21.73
CA ASN A 568 -12.01 39.32 21.06
C ASN A 568 -12.38 40.60 21.84
N ARG A 569 -12.51 40.47 23.17
CA ARG A 569 -12.76 41.62 24.07
C ARG A 569 -11.59 42.60 24.02
N PHE A 570 -10.36 42.10 24.08
CA PHE A 570 -9.14 42.90 23.98
C PHE A 570 -9.03 43.62 22.62
N ALA A 571 -9.35 42.93 21.52
CA ALA A 571 -9.34 43.51 20.19
C ALA A 571 -10.37 44.64 20.07
N SER A 572 -11.56 44.44 20.63
CA SER A 572 -12.62 45.45 20.69
C SER A 572 -12.22 46.68 21.50
N SER A 573 -11.64 46.50 22.69
CA SER A 573 -11.22 47.63 23.55
C SER A 573 -9.99 48.37 23.01
N SER A 574 -9.16 47.71 22.20
CA SER A 574 -7.91 48.26 21.66
C SER A 574 -8.06 48.80 20.24
N GLY A 575 -9.27 48.80 19.68
CA GLY A 575 -9.55 49.27 18.32
C GLY A 575 -8.95 48.39 17.21
N ALA A 576 -8.68 47.11 17.50
CA ALA A 576 -7.99 46.19 16.61
C ALA A 576 -8.97 45.40 15.71
N ASN A 577 -9.40 46.03 14.62
CA ASN A 577 -10.57 45.60 13.86
C ASN A 577 -10.37 44.27 13.12
N GLN A 578 -9.19 43.98 12.56
CA GLN A 578 -8.97 42.73 11.82
C GLN A 578 -8.80 41.57 12.79
N LEU A 579 -8.10 41.77 13.91
CA LEU A 579 -8.04 40.77 14.99
C LEU A 579 -9.43 40.45 15.55
N ARG A 580 -10.28 41.47 15.75
CA ARG A 580 -11.68 41.27 16.18
C ARG A 580 -12.45 40.40 15.17
N GLY A 581 -12.41 40.76 13.90
CA GLY A 581 -13.06 39.98 12.84
C GLY A 581 -12.54 38.54 12.74
N PHE A 582 -11.22 38.35 12.92
CA PHE A 582 -10.62 37.02 13.01
C PHE A 582 -11.17 36.22 14.19
N CYS A 583 -11.24 36.81 15.38
CA CYS A 583 -11.77 36.14 16.57
C CYS A 583 -13.27 35.80 16.45
N GLU A 584 -14.08 36.70 15.90
CA GLU A 584 -15.51 36.46 15.64
C GLU A 584 -15.69 35.26 14.70
N ARG A 585 -14.96 35.22 13.58
CA ARG A 585 -14.97 34.07 12.66
C ARG A 585 -14.44 32.79 13.29
N PHE A 586 -13.40 32.88 14.11
CA PHE A 586 -12.87 31.72 14.83
C PHE A 586 -13.93 31.09 15.74
N ILE A 587 -14.70 31.92 16.46
CA ILE A 587 -15.81 31.48 17.32
C ILE A 587 -16.92 30.85 16.49
N GLU A 588 -17.29 31.43 15.35
CA GLU A 588 -18.30 30.87 14.45
C GLU A 588 -17.90 29.48 13.92
N THR A 589 -16.65 29.32 13.49
CA THR A 589 -16.17 28.07 12.89
C THR A 589 -15.99 26.96 13.94
N ASN A 590 -15.47 27.31 15.12
CA ASN A 590 -15.06 26.32 16.14
C ASN A 590 -16.01 26.24 17.34
N GLY A 591 -17.09 27.02 17.38
CA GLY A 591 -17.94 27.16 18.57
C GLY A 591 -18.73 25.90 18.97
N ARG A 592 -18.72 24.86 18.14
CA ARG A 592 -19.36 23.55 18.40
C ARG A 592 -18.37 22.48 18.90
N LEU A 593 -17.08 22.83 19.03
CA LEU A 593 -16.01 21.91 19.44
C LEU A 593 -15.85 21.79 20.95
#